data_AF-A0A2V1CXI5-F1
#
_entry.id   AF-A0A2V1CXI5-F1
#
_cell.length_a   1.000
_cell.length_b   1.000
_cell.length_c   1.000
_cell.angle_alpha   90.00
_cell.angle_beta   90.00
_cell.angle_gamma   90.00
#
_symmetry.space_group_name_H-M   'P 1'
#
loop_
_entity.id
_entity.type
_entity.pdbx_description
1 polymer ?
#
loop_
_entity_poly.entity_id
_entity_poly.type
_entity_poly.pdbx_seq_one_letter_code
_entity_poly.pdbx_strand_id
1 'polypeptide(L)'
;RNILSAWRGSGLFPFNPLRVLADTPKPPAELTIPRAESVESPQYESMPTPATPVSAESLASLLNIIKLIPNDDAKRKERLQQKVSNAALTLLAKNALLQDQNKFLTEINNEGKTRRAAKSTILGTAKVMTWEDLEKARAEHAAKEAKKT
;
A
#
# COMPACT_ATOMS: atom_id res chain seq x y z
N ARG A 1 -9.29 20.00 -55.37
CA ARG A 1 -9.16 18.68 -54.70
C ARG A 1 -9.85 18.79 -53.34
N ASN A 2 -10.89 17.98 -53.09
CA ASN A 2 -11.78 18.14 -51.93
C ASN A 2 -11.17 17.47 -50.69
N ILE A 3 -10.71 18.27 -49.73
CA ILE A 3 -10.13 17.84 -48.44
C ILE A 3 -11.02 16.84 -47.68
N LEU A 4 -12.33 16.84 -47.91
CA LEU A 4 -13.27 15.90 -47.29
C LEU A 4 -13.11 14.47 -47.81
N SER A 5 -12.63 14.25 -49.04
CA SER A 5 -12.42 12.88 -49.55
C SER A 5 -11.16 12.23 -48.98
N ALA A 6 -10.11 13.03 -48.73
CA ALA A 6 -8.88 12.57 -48.10
C ALA A 6 -9.12 12.11 -46.65
N TRP A 7 -9.98 12.81 -45.90
CA TRP A 7 -10.30 12.46 -44.50
C TRP A 7 -11.18 11.22 -44.38
N ARG A 8 -11.98 10.89 -45.41
CA ARG A 8 -12.76 9.65 -45.45
C ARG A 8 -11.89 8.40 -45.60
N GLY A 9 -10.77 8.49 -46.33
CA GLY A 9 -9.86 7.37 -46.54
C GLY A 9 -8.94 7.07 -45.35
N SER A 10 -8.63 8.08 -44.54
CA SER A 10 -7.74 7.96 -43.37
C SER A 10 -8.44 7.61 -42.05
N GLY A 11 -9.76 7.38 -42.07
CA GLY A 11 -10.53 7.02 -40.87
C GLY A 11 -10.68 8.15 -39.84
N LEU A 12 -10.32 9.39 -40.19
CA LEU A 12 -10.39 10.56 -39.31
C LEU A 12 -11.78 11.19 -39.19
N PHE A 13 -12.81 10.57 -39.76
CA PHE A 13 -14.18 11.06 -39.65
C PHE A 13 -14.81 10.57 -38.34
N PRO A 14 -15.45 11.45 -37.54
CA PRO A 14 -16.15 11.03 -36.33
C PRO A 14 -17.14 9.91 -36.63
N PHE A 15 -17.17 8.89 -35.78
CA PHE A 15 -18.06 7.74 -35.95
C PHE A 15 -19.51 8.23 -36.08
N ASN A 16 -20.16 7.87 -37.20
CA ASN A 16 -21.55 8.21 -37.47
C ASN A 16 -22.35 6.92 -37.70
N PRO A 17 -23.15 6.48 -36.72
CA PRO A 17 -23.88 5.22 -36.80
C PRO A 17 -24.96 5.24 -37.90
N LEU A 18 -25.55 6.40 -38.21
CA LEU A 18 -26.57 6.52 -39.24
C LEU A 18 -26.04 6.19 -40.64
N ARG A 19 -24.75 6.46 -40.88
CA ARG A 19 -24.10 6.12 -42.15
C ARG A 19 -23.94 4.61 -42.32
N VAL A 20 -23.56 3.93 -41.24
CA VAL A 20 -23.43 2.46 -41.22
C VAL A 20 -24.80 1.82 -41.48
N LEU A 21 -25.85 2.37 -40.86
CA LEU A 21 -27.22 1.90 -41.05
C LEU A 21 -27.81 2.21 -42.43
N ALA A 22 -27.29 3.22 -43.13
CA ALA A 22 -27.70 3.53 -44.49
C ALA A 22 -27.14 2.54 -45.52
N ASP A 23 -25.93 2.02 -45.28
CA ASP A 23 -25.28 1.03 -46.15
C ASP A 23 -25.79 -0.40 -45.89
N THR A 24 -26.46 -0.64 -44.75
CA THR A 24 -27.10 -1.94 -44.49
C THR A 24 -28.39 -2.10 -45.31
N PRO A 25 -28.60 -3.24 -45.98
CA PRO A 25 -29.84 -3.51 -46.70
C PRO A 25 -31.02 -3.47 -45.72
N LYS A 26 -32.06 -2.72 -46.08
CA LYS A 26 -33.26 -2.57 -45.24
C LYS A 26 -33.91 -3.95 -45.09
N PRO A 27 -34.17 -4.42 -43.85
CA PRO A 27 -34.78 -5.74 -43.67
C PRO A 27 -36.17 -5.75 -44.32
N PRO A 28 -36.59 -6.87 -44.92
CA PRO A 28 -37.92 -6.98 -45.53
C PRO A 28 -39.00 -6.65 -44.51
N ALA A 29 -39.96 -5.81 -44.90
CA ALA A 29 -41.14 -5.56 -44.10
C ALA A 29 -41.95 -6.86 -44.04
N GLU A 30 -42.23 -7.33 -42.83
CA GLU A 30 -42.98 -8.56 -42.51
C GLU A 30 -42.15 -9.86 -42.43
N LEU A 31 -41.26 -9.91 -41.44
CA LEU A 31 -40.90 -11.19 -40.80
C LEU A 31 -41.89 -11.45 -39.66
N THR A 32 -42.93 -12.24 -39.93
CA THR A 32 -43.73 -12.88 -38.87
C THR A 32 -42.86 -13.97 -38.26
N ILE A 33 -42.01 -13.59 -37.31
CA ILE A 33 -41.24 -14.54 -36.49
C ILE A 33 -42.20 -15.00 -35.38
N PRO A 34 -42.43 -16.32 -35.19
CA PRO A 34 -43.12 -16.79 -33.99
C PRO A 34 -42.29 -16.35 -32.79
N ARG A 35 -42.92 -15.67 -31.83
CA ARG A 35 -42.28 -15.15 -30.62
C ARG A 35 -41.58 -16.29 -29.87
N ALA A 36 -40.29 -16.46 -30.16
CA ALA A 36 -39.38 -17.19 -29.30
C ALA A 36 -39.25 -16.36 -28.02
N GLU A 37 -39.59 -16.98 -26.89
CA GLU A 37 -39.32 -16.41 -25.58
C GLU A 37 -37.87 -15.95 -25.52
N SER A 38 -37.65 -14.72 -25.06
CA SER A 38 -36.33 -14.18 -24.89
C SER A 38 -35.58 -15.04 -23.88
N VAL A 39 -34.78 -15.97 -24.36
CA VAL A 39 -33.73 -16.54 -23.53
C VAL A 39 -32.77 -15.39 -23.30
N GLU A 40 -32.85 -14.81 -22.11
CA GLU A 40 -31.91 -13.79 -21.64
C GLU A 40 -30.50 -14.38 -21.76
N SER A 41 -29.80 -14.00 -22.83
CA SER A 41 -28.36 -14.20 -22.93
C SER A 41 -27.73 -13.52 -21.71
N PRO A 42 -26.91 -14.21 -20.89
CA PRO A 42 -26.33 -13.59 -19.71
C PRO A 42 -25.55 -12.37 -20.19
N GLN A 43 -25.98 -11.20 -19.75
CA GLN A 43 -25.23 -9.98 -19.94
C GLN A 43 -23.90 -10.19 -19.23
N TYR A 44 -22.86 -10.55 -19.97
CA TYR A 44 -21.49 -10.32 -19.55
C TYR A 44 -21.30 -8.81 -19.55
N GLU A 45 -21.83 -8.15 -18.51
CA GLU A 45 -21.31 -6.87 -18.07
C GLU A 45 -19.79 -7.01 -18.08
N SER A 46 -19.14 -6.12 -18.83
CA SER A 46 -17.69 -6.02 -18.85
C SER A 46 -17.24 -5.71 -17.43
N MET A 47 -17.03 -6.76 -16.64
CA MET A 47 -16.68 -6.63 -15.23
C MET A 47 -15.33 -5.92 -15.18
N PRO A 48 -15.22 -4.82 -14.42
CA PRO A 48 -13.98 -4.06 -14.34
C PRO A 48 -12.84 -4.98 -13.92
N THR A 49 -11.72 -4.88 -14.63
CA THR A 49 -10.51 -5.67 -14.31
C THR A 49 -10.12 -5.35 -12.86
N PRO A 50 -10.23 -6.30 -11.91
CA PRO A 50 -10.11 -5.93 -10.51
C PRO A 50 -8.65 -5.64 -10.19
N ALA A 51 -8.33 -4.43 -9.73
CA ALA A 51 -6.99 -4.09 -9.25
C ALA A 51 -6.61 -4.94 -8.02
N THR A 52 -5.32 -5.11 -7.76
CA THR A 52 -4.85 -5.83 -6.57
C THR A 52 -5.38 -5.15 -5.30
N PRO A 53 -6.06 -5.88 -4.40
CA PRO A 53 -6.67 -5.27 -3.22
C PRO A 53 -5.59 -4.75 -2.26
N VAL A 54 -5.82 -3.54 -1.75
CA VAL A 54 -4.91 -2.86 -0.79
C VAL A 54 -5.54 -2.76 0.60
N SER A 55 -6.85 -3.03 0.72
CA SER A 55 -7.61 -3.00 1.97
C SER A 55 -8.22 -4.37 2.31
N ALA A 56 -8.55 -4.58 3.58
CA ALA A 56 -9.23 -5.80 4.02
C ALA A 56 -10.62 -5.97 3.37
N GLU A 57 -11.37 -4.88 3.21
CA GLU A 57 -12.70 -4.88 2.58
C GLU A 57 -12.61 -5.26 1.09
N SER A 58 -11.63 -4.73 0.37
CA SER A 58 -11.41 -5.07 -1.05
C SER A 58 -10.98 -6.53 -1.24
N LEU A 59 -10.17 -7.06 -0.31
CA LEU A 59 -9.81 -8.48 -0.29
C LEU A 59 -11.03 -9.36 0.00
N ALA A 60 -11.86 -8.99 0.99
CA ALA A 60 -13.09 -9.72 1.33
C ALA A 60 -14.09 -9.73 0.17
N SER A 61 -14.26 -8.59 -0.50
CA SER A 61 -15.09 -8.46 -1.71
C SER A 61 -14.56 -9.37 -2.83
N LEU A 62 -13.24 -9.36 -3.08
CA LEU A 62 -12.61 -10.23 -4.07
C LEU A 62 -12.81 -11.73 -3.77
N LEU A 63 -12.71 -12.12 -2.50
CA LEU A 63 -12.96 -13.50 -2.08
C LEU A 63 -14.42 -13.91 -2.31
N ASN A 64 -15.38 -13.01 -2.07
CA ASN A 64 -16.79 -13.27 -2.36
C ASN A 64 -17.04 -13.42 -3.87
N ILE A 65 -16.40 -12.60 -4.70
CA ILE A 65 -16.45 -12.72 -6.17
C ILE A 65 -15.91 -14.10 -6.61
N ILE A 66 -14.78 -14.56 -6.06
CA ILE A 66 -14.20 -15.87 -6.39
C ILE A 66 -15.15 -17.02 -6.04
N LYS A 67 -15.90 -16.91 -4.94
CA LYS A 67 -16.90 -17.93 -4.54
C LYS A 67 -18.09 -18.00 -5.48
N LEU A 68 -18.49 -16.86 -6.06
CA LEU A 68 -19.67 -16.76 -6.93
C LEU A 68 -19.39 -17.16 -8.39
N ILE A 69 -18.12 -17.22 -8.80
CA ILE A 69 -17.74 -17.55 -10.18
C ILE A 69 -18.04 -19.01 -10.50
N PRO A 70 -18.83 -19.29 -11.56
CA PRO A 70 -19.07 -20.65 -12.05
C PRO A 70 -17.76 -21.36 -12.40
N ASN A 71 -17.70 -22.67 -12.18
CA ASN A 71 -16.47 -23.45 -12.34
C ASN A 71 -16.00 -23.57 -13.80
N ASP A 72 -16.87 -23.26 -14.75
CA ASP A 72 -16.59 -23.23 -16.20
C ASP A 72 -15.61 -22.08 -16.56
N ASP A 73 -15.54 -21.04 -15.73
CA ASP A 73 -14.71 -19.86 -15.91
C ASP A 73 -13.32 -20.00 -15.23
N ALA A 74 -12.68 -21.17 -15.40
CA ALA A 74 -11.45 -21.56 -14.70
C ALA A 74 -10.32 -20.53 -14.83
N LYS A 75 -10.10 -20.00 -16.05
CA LYS A 75 -9.07 -18.98 -16.34
C LYS A 75 -9.30 -17.68 -15.59
N ARG A 76 -10.57 -17.28 -15.42
CA ARG A 76 -10.93 -16.07 -14.66
C ARG A 76 -10.70 -16.29 -13.17
N LYS A 77 -11.11 -17.45 -12.66
CA LYS A 77 -10.93 -17.85 -11.26
C LYS A 77 -9.46 -17.89 -10.85
N GLU A 78 -8.62 -18.52 -11.67
CA GLU A 78 -7.16 -18.59 -11.47
C GLU A 78 -6.53 -17.20 -11.38
N ARG A 79 -6.87 -16.29 -12.30
CA ARG A 79 -6.38 -14.90 -12.28
C ARG A 79 -6.75 -14.16 -10.99
N LEU A 80 -7.95 -14.37 -10.46
CA LEU A 80 -8.39 -13.72 -9.23
C LEU A 80 -7.71 -14.34 -8.01
N GLN A 81 -7.52 -15.65 -7.99
CA GLN A 81 -6.75 -16.35 -6.96
C GLN A 81 -5.31 -15.84 -6.92
N GLN A 82 -4.66 -15.69 -8.08
CA GLN A 82 -3.30 -15.12 -8.15
C GLN A 82 -3.23 -13.72 -7.54
N LYS A 83 -4.27 -12.89 -7.73
CA LYS A 83 -4.33 -11.55 -7.14
C LYS A 83 -4.50 -11.59 -5.62
N VAL A 84 -5.32 -12.50 -5.10
CA VAL A 84 -5.44 -12.73 -3.65
C VAL A 84 -4.08 -13.16 -3.09
N SER A 85 -3.39 -14.11 -3.74
CA SER A 85 -2.05 -14.57 -3.33
C SER A 85 -1.04 -13.42 -3.32
N ASN A 86 -0.99 -12.61 -4.39
CA ASN A 86 -0.09 -11.46 -4.46
C ASN A 86 -0.39 -10.41 -3.37
N ALA A 87 -1.67 -10.17 -3.08
CA ALA A 87 -2.07 -9.27 -2.00
C ALA A 87 -1.68 -9.83 -0.62
N ALA A 88 -1.87 -11.13 -0.38
CA ALA A 88 -1.47 -11.80 0.84
C ALA A 88 0.05 -11.75 1.05
N LEU A 89 0.86 -12.05 0.01
CA LEU A 89 2.31 -11.93 0.07
C LEU A 89 2.75 -10.51 0.41
N THR A 90 2.12 -9.51 -0.22
CA THR A 90 2.42 -8.10 0.06
C THR A 90 2.07 -7.72 1.51
N LEU A 91 0.92 -8.18 2.01
CA LEU A 91 0.51 -7.95 3.40
C LEU A 91 1.48 -8.61 4.39
N LEU A 92 1.87 -9.86 4.14
CA LEU A 92 2.82 -10.59 4.98
C LEU A 92 4.19 -9.90 5.01
N ALA A 93 4.69 -9.46 3.86
CA ALA A 93 5.95 -8.71 3.79
C ALA A 93 5.88 -7.39 4.55
N LYS A 94 4.78 -6.63 4.41
CA LYS A 94 4.55 -5.40 5.17
C LYS A 94 4.49 -5.66 6.68
N ASN A 95 3.77 -6.70 7.10
CA ASN A 95 3.67 -7.07 8.51
C ASN A 95 5.03 -7.45 9.09
N ALA A 96 5.85 -8.20 8.36
CA ALA A 96 7.20 -8.55 8.79
C ALA A 96 8.08 -7.29 8.99
N LEU A 97 8.03 -6.34 8.04
CA LEU A 97 8.75 -5.06 8.16
C LEU A 97 8.28 -4.25 9.37
N LEU A 98 6.96 -4.14 9.58
CA LEU A 98 6.40 -3.41 10.72
C LEU A 98 6.74 -4.08 12.06
N GLN A 99 6.77 -5.41 12.11
CA GLN A 99 7.17 -6.14 13.30
C GLN A 99 8.65 -5.90 13.63
N ASP A 100 9.53 -5.92 12.63
CA ASP A 100 10.96 -5.65 12.81
C ASP A 100 11.19 -4.20 13.30
N GLN A 101 10.52 -3.22 12.69
CA GLN A 101 10.55 -1.83 13.14
C GLN A 101 10.05 -1.67 14.58
N ASN A 102 8.94 -2.31 14.94
CA ASN A 102 8.42 -2.27 16.30
C ASN A 102 9.39 -2.91 17.30
N LYS A 103 10.05 -4.00 16.93
CA LYS A 103 11.07 -4.64 17.77
C LYS A 103 12.25 -3.71 18.00
N PHE A 104 12.80 -3.12 16.93
CA PHE A 104 13.88 -2.13 17.01
C PHE A 104 13.52 -0.94 17.90
N LEU A 105 12.31 -0.37 17.73
CA LEU A 105 11.83 0.73 18.57
C LEU A 105 11.66 0.31 20.04
N THR A 106 11.24 -0.93 20.28
CA THR A 106 11.11 -1.48 21.63
C THR A 106 12.48 -1.62 22.29
N GLU A 107 13.49 -2.08 21.55
CA GLU A 107 14.87 -2.17 22.04
C GLU A 107 15.43 -0.80 22.42
N ILE A 108 15.29 0.22 21.55
CA ILE A 108 15.71 1.60 21.86
C ILE A 108 14.97 2.16 23.07
N ASN A 109 13.65 1.99 23.12
CA ASN A 109 12.85 2.50 24.23
C ASN A 109 13.22 1.83 25.55
N ASN A 110 13.50 0.53 25.53
CA ASN A 110 13.97 -0.19 26.69
C ASN A 110 15.36 0.29 27.12
N GLU A 111 16.28 0.55 26.19
CA GLU A 111 17.58 1.14 26.51
C GLU A 111 17.42 2.52 27.18
N GLY A 112 16.60 3.40 26.60
CA GLY A 112 16.33 4.72 27.17
C GLY A 112 15.62 4.67 28.53
N LYS A 113 14.80 3.64 28.79
CA LYS A 113 14.23 3.37 30.11
C LYS A 113 15.31 2.90 31.07
N THR A 114 16.18 1.97 30.66
CA THR A 114 17.30 1.47 31.47
C THR A 114 18.24 2.60 31.86
N ARG A 115 18.60 3.51 30.94
CA ARG A 115 19.43 4.69 31.26
C ARG A 115 18.77 5.62 32.28
N ARG A 116 17.45 5.81 32.21
CA ARG A 116 16.70 6.63 33.19
C ARG A 116 16.55 5.94 34.54
N ALA A 117 16.37 4.62 34.54
CA ALA A 117 16.21 3.80 35.74
C ALA A 117 17.55 3.57 36.46
N ALA A 118 18.65 3.49 35.69
CA ALA A 118 20.01 3.54 36.21
C ALA A 118 20.19 4.91 36.88
N LYS A 119 20.02 4.91 38.21
CA LYS A 119 20.27 6.10 39.04
C LYS A 119 21.65 6.61 38.68
N SER A 120 21.75 7.86 38.23
CA SER A 120 23.04 8.50 38.00
C SER A 120 23.84 8.40 39.29
N THR A 121 24.99 7.72 39.26
CA THR A 121 25.96 7.83 40.35
C THR A 121 26.33 9.30 40.43
N ILE A 122 25.86 9.99 41.47
CA ILE A 122 26.21 11.38 41.70
C ILE A 122 27.72 11.37 41.97
N LEU A 123 28.52 11.74 40.97
CA LEU A 123 30.00 11.79 41.07
C LEU A 123 30.45 12.76 42.18
N GLY A 124 29.56 13.67 42.57
CA GLY A 124 29.69 14.62 43.65
C GLY A 124 28.81 15.84 43.39
N THR A 125 28.60 16.66 44.41
CA THR A 125 28.04 18.00 44.23
C THR A 125 29.12 18.88 43.61
N ALA A 126 28.86 19.47 42.44
CA ALA A 126 29.77 20.43 41.85
C ALA A 126 29.89 21.65 42.77
N LYS A 127 31.09 21.87 43.33
CA LYS A 127 31.42 23.06 44.12
C LYS A 127 32.22 24.01 43.24
N VAL A 128 31.80 25.27 43.16
CA VAL A 128 32.63 26.35 42.60
C VAL A 128 33.75 26.62 43.60
N MET A 129 34.97 26.21 43.25
CA MET A 129 36.17 26.44 44.08
C MET A 129 36.51 27.93 44.08
N THR A 130 36.51 28.53 45.27
CA THR A 130 37.01 29.91 45.45
C THR A 130 38.52 29.92 45.67
N TRP A 131 39.14 31.09 45.61
CA TRP A 131 40.56 31.25 45.90
C TRP A 131 40.93 30.73 47.31
N GLU A 132 40.08 30.97 48.29
CA GLU A 132 40.25 30.51 49.68
C GLU A 132 40.25 28.97 49.78
N ASP A 133 39.42 28.28 48.98
CA ASP A 133 39.40 26.82 48.93
C ASP A 133 40.72 26.27 48.37
N LEU A 134 41.30 26.94 47.39
CA LEU A 134 42.60 26.56 46.81
C LEU A 134 43.75 26.78 47.80
N GLU A 135 43.74 27.88 48.55
CA GLU A 135 44.74 28.12 49.60
C GLU A 135 44.67 27.07 50.71
N LYS A 136 43.46 26.72 51.19
CA LYS A 136 43.28 25.64 52.16
C LYS A 136 43.80 24.30 51.64
N ALA A 137 43.46 23.93 50.40
CA ALA A 137 43.93 22.68 49.81
C ALA A 137 45.46 22.61 49.71
N ARG A 138 46.12 23.73 49.37
CA ARG A 138 47.60 23.82 49.34
C ARG A 138 48.20 23.67 50.74
N ALA A 139 47.62 24.31 51.74
CA ALA A 139 48.08 24.21 53.13
C ALA A 139 47.94 22.78 53.67
N GLU A 140 46.81 22.12 53.42
CA GLU A 140 46.59 20.72 53.80
C GLU A 140 47.56 19.77 53.10
N HIS A 141 47.87 20.02 51.83
CA HIS A 141 48.85 19.22 51.09
C HIS A 141 50.26 19.37 51.68
N ALA A 142 50.70 20.61 51.95
CA ALA A 142 51.99 20.87 52.58
C ALA A 142 52.12 20.19 53.95
N ALA A 143 51.04 20.22 54.76
CA ALA A 143 51.00 19.55 56.06
C ALA A 143 51.04 18.01 55.94
N LYS A 144 50.42 17.43 54.90
CA LYS A 144 50.48 15.99 54.63
C LYS A 144 51.88 15.55 54.20
N GLU A 145 52.53 16.32 53.34
CA GLU A 145 53.92 16.04 52.90
C GLU A 145 54.90 16.14 54.07
N ALA A 146 54.78 17.17 54.92
CA ALA A 146 55.61 17.33 56.12
C ALA A 146 55.41 16.23 57.18
N LYS A 147 54.27 15.54 57.18
CA LYS A 147 54.01 14.37 58.05
C LYS A 147 54.54 13.07 57.48
N LYS A 148 54.95 13.06 56.21
CA LYS A 148 55.41 11.89 55.47
C LYS A 148 56.94 11.78 55.49
N THR A 149 57.62 12.90 55.69
CA THR A 149 59.03 13.03 56.08
C THR A 149 59.21 12.83 57.58
#